data_AF-A0A9W9BAG1-F1
#
_entry.id   AF-A0A9W9BAG1-F1
#
_cell.length_a   1.000
_cell.length_b   1.000
_cell.length_c   1.000
_cell.angle_alpha   90.00
_cell.angle_beta   90.00
_cell.angle_gamma   90.00
#
_symmetry.space_group_name_H-M   'P 1'
#
loop_
_entity.id
_entity.type
_entity.pdbx_description
1 polymer ?
#
loop_
_entity_poly.entity_id
_entity_poly.type
_entity_poly.pdbx_seq_one_letter_code
_entity_poly.pdbx_strand_id
1 'polypeptide(L)'
;MARIQFGILAYDYQVVDVVGPTDLLGSLAKEFLEGLQLLGPVDKAVIDGAPQFDFHHIGVTRDPVLLTSSMSIVPTTTVDECPELDILLMGGPNPLTFELHPKFSEFIRRHVAAGKLLFTNCTGASVAAETGVLDGKNATVNNVEFEYAKKKFPNVKWTRDTKWVVDGNIWTGSGAIAGMDMFAHWLKENYGLDVLVQAAMLLDYEPRDINGVLNVIPKRYDAKGQQISTHVYSYH
;
A
#
# COMPACT_ATOMS: atom_id res chain seq x y z
N MET A 1 -15.76 6.14 13.36
CA MET A 1 -15.01 7.11 12.54
C MET A 1 -15.60 7.12 11.13
N ALA A 2 -15.40 8.17 10.34
CA ALA A 2 -15.73 8.13 8.92
C ALA A 2 -14.85 7.07 8.21
N ARG A 3 -15.39 6.43 7.18
CA ARG A 3 -14.68 5.42 6.39
C ARG A 3 -13.77 6.11 5.37
N ILE A 4 -12.51 5.71 5.33
CA ILE A 4 -11.49 6.23 4.42
C ILE A 4 -11.78 5.72 3.01
N GLN A 5 -11.95 6.63 2.06
CA GLN A 5 -12.19 6.28 0.67
C GLN A 5 -10.85 5.94 -0.01
N PHE A 6 -10.59 4.66 -0.26
CA PHE A 6 -9.33 4.14 -0.74
C PHE A 6 -9.45 3.69 -2.20
N GLY A 7 -8.88 4.45 -3.12
CA GLY A 7 -8.89 4.13 -4.54
C GLY A 7 -7.66 3.34 -4.99
N ILE A 8 -7.86 2.44 -5.93
CA ILE A 8 -6.82 1.68 -6.62
C ILE A 8 -7.08 1.81 -8.12
N LEU A 9 -6.11 2.29 -8.89
CA LEU A 9 -6.26 2.29 -10.35
C LEU A 9 -6.16 0.87 -10.90
N ALA A 10 -7.20 0.42 -11.60
CA ALA A 10 -7.30 -0.90 -12.20
C ALA A 10 -6.75 -0.87 -13.64
N TYR A 11 -5.48 -1.20 -13.76
CA TYR A 11 -4.77 -1.54 -14.99
C TYR A 11 -3.92 -2.82 -14.75
N ASP A 12 -3.13 -3.25 -15.72
CA ASP A 12 -2.33 -4.50 -15.72
C ASP A 12 -1.12 -4.49 -14.75
N TYR A 13 -1.37 -4.19 -13.48
CA TYR A 13 -0.35 -4.17 -12.43
C TYR A 13 0.03 -5.58 -11.92
N GLN A 14 1.18 -5.65 -11.24
CA GLN A 14 1.59 -6.81 -10.46
C GLN A 14 0.69 -6.99 -9.24
N VAL A 15 0.00 -8.12 -9.15
CA VAL A 15 -1.08 -8.38 -8.17
C VAL A 15 -0.68 -8.01 -6.74
N VAL A 16 0.48 -8.49 -6.27
CA VAL A 16 0.96 -8.29 -4.89
C VAL A 16 1.23 -6.83 -4.53
N ASP A 17 1.44 -5.95 -5.52
CA ASP A 17 1.65 -4.52 -5.27
C ASP A 17 0.39 -3.86 -4.69
N VAL A 18 -0.78 -4.46 -4.94
CA VAL A 18 -2.08 -3.97 -4.46
C VAL A 18 -2.62 -4.88 -3.37
N VAL A 19 -2.73 -6.18 -3.64
CA VAL A 19 -3.47 -7.08 -2.73
C VAL A 19 -2.79 -7.23 -1.38
N GLY A 20 -1.45 -7.21 -1.32
CA GLY A 20 -0.71 -7.28 -0.04
C GLY A 20 -1.07 -6.12 0.89
N PRO A 21 -0.88 -4.86 0.46
CA PRO A 21 -1.34 -3.70 1.21
C PRO A 21 -2.83 -3.72 1.55
N THR A 22 -3.72 -4.04 0.60
CA THR A 22 -5.17 -3.99 0.85
C THR A 22 -5.63 -5.08 1.80
N ASP A 23 -5.03 -6.27 1.77
CA ASP A 23 -5.34 -7.34 2.73
C ASP A 23 -4.85 -6.98 4.13
N LEU A 24 -3.68 -6.33 4.25
CA LEU A 24 -3.19 -5.82 5.54
C LEU A 24 -4.18 -4.81 6.13
N LEU A 25 -4.63 -3.84 5.32
CA LEU A 25 -5.60 -2.83 5.76
C LEU A 25 -7.00 -3.43 5.99
N GLY A 26 -7.42 -4.38 5.16
CA GLY A 26 -8.71 -5.07 5.25
C GLY A 26 -8.83 -5.95 6.50
N SER A 27 -7.70 -6.46 7.01
CA SER A 27 -7.61 -7.22 8.26
C SER A 27 -8.03 -6.41 9.50
N LEU A 28 -8.23 -5.09 9.35
CA LEU A 28 -8.68 -4.17 10.39
C LEU A 28 -10.16 -3.79 10.30
N ALA A 29 -10.92 -4.37 9.37
CA ALA A 29 -12.36 -4.08 9.28
C ALA A 29 -13.02 -4.27 10.66
N LYS A 30 -13.73 -3.25 11.14
CA LYS A 30 -14.26 -3.25 12.50
C LYS A 30 -15.15 -4.45 12.77
N GLU A 31 -16.03 -4.77 11.82
CA GLU A 31 -16.92 -5.93 11.89
C GLU A 31 -16.14 -7.24 11.97
N PHE A 32 -14.99 -7.30 11.28
CA PHE A 32 -14.09 -8.45 11.34
C PHE A 32 -13.40 -8.54 12.72
N LEU A 33 -12.85 -7.44 13.25
CA LEU A 33 -12.21 -7.41 14.57
C LEU A 33 -13.20 -7.72 15.71
N GLU A 34 -14.44 -7.23 15.63
CA GLU A 34 -15.51 -7.59 16.56
C GLU A 34 -15.85 -9.09 16.46
N GLY A 35 -15.90 -9.64 15.24
CA GLY A 35 -16.09 -11.08 15.02
C GLY A 35 -14.95 -11.95 15.56
N LEU A 36 -13.70 -11.47 15.50
CA LEU A 36 -12.53 -12.17 16.05
C LEU A 36 -12.60 -12.35 17.58
N GLN A 37 -13.41 -11.55 18.29
CA GLN A 37 -13.63 -11.73 19.72
C GLN A 37 -14.26 -13.09 20.07
N LEU A 38 -14.84 -13.79 19.10
CA LEU A 38 -15.32 -15.18 19.25
C LEU A 38 -14.17 -16.21 19.26
N LEU A 39 -13.01 -15.88 18.69
CA LEU A 39 -11.86 -16.77 18.57
C LEU A 39 -10.81 -16.53 19.67
N GLY A 40 -10.83 -15.35 20.28
CA GLY A 40 -9.98 -14.98 21.41
C GLY A 40 -10.09 -13.50 21.76
N PRO A 41 -9.45 -13.04 22.86
CA PRO A 41 -9.47 -11.63 23.24
C PRO A 41 -8.87 -10.73 22.15
N VAL A 42 -9.59 -9.66 21.83
CA VAL A 42 -9.10 -8.52 21.04
C VAL A 42 -9.31 -7.27 21.88
N ASP A 43 -8.27 -6.47 22.06
CA ASP A 43 -8.33 -5.25 22.87
C ASP A 43 -9.36 -4.27 22.29
N LYS A 44 -10.27 -3.79 23.14
CA LYS A 44 -11.28 -2.80 22.76
C LYS A 44 -10.65 -1.52 22.21
N ALA A 45 -9.51 -1.08 22.75
CA ALA A 45 -8.81 0.10 22.26
C ALA A 45 -8.30 -0.08 20.82
N VAL A 46 -7.90 -1.31 20.45
CA VAL A 46 -7.52 -1.65 19.08
C VAL A 46 -8.75 -1.60 18.16
N ILE A 47 -9.88 -2.16 18.58
CA ILE A 47 -11.13 -2.12 17.80
C ILE A 47 -11.62 -0.68 17.59
N ASP A 48 -11.61 0.13 18.66
CA ASP A 48 -12.09 1.51 18.62
C ASP A 48 -11.13 2.44 17.86
N GLY A 49 -9.83 2.11 17.86
CA GLY A 49 -8.78 2.85 17.16
C GLY A 49 -8.54 2.42 15.70
N ALA A 50 -9.06 1.27 15.28
CA ALA A 50 -8.83 0.74 13.94
C ALA A 50 -9.52 1.60 12.86
N PRO A 51 -8.80 1.97 11.78
CA PRO A 51 -9.41 2.63 10.64
C PRO A 51 -10.34 1.69 9.87
N GLN A 52 -11.31 2.27 9.17
CA GLN A 52 -12.19 1.56 8.25
C GLN A 52 -12.01 2.09 6.85
N PHE A 53 -12.02 1.20 5.85
CA PHE A 53 -11.75 1.53 4.46
C PHE A 53 -12.91 1.10 3.56
N ASP A 54 -13.25 1.96 2.59
CA ASP A 54 -14.01 1.58 1.40
C ASP A 54 -13.06 1.50 0.22
N PHE A 55 -12.84 0.30 -0.29
CA PHE A 55 -11.93 0.06 -1.41
C PHE A 55 -12.65 0.21 -2.75
N HIS A 56 -12.08 1.03 -3.63
CA HIS A 56 -12.58 1.29 -4.98
C HIS A 56 -11.53 0.85 -5.99
N HIS A 57 -11.80 -0.21 -6.74
CA HIS A 57 -10.99 -0.58 -7.91
C HIS A 57 -11.51 0.21 -9.11
N ILE A 58 -10.71 1.16 -9.59
CA ILE A 58 -11.13 2.23 -10.48
C ILE A 58 -10.61 1.95 -11.89
N GLY A 59 -11.51 1.59 -12.79
CA GLY A 59 -11.19 1.37 -14.20
C GLY A 59 -11.46 2.59 -15.07
N VAL A 60 -11.05 2.52 -16.33
CA VAL A 60 -11.60 3.42 -17.37
C VAL A 60 -13.02 2.99 -17.74
N THR A 61 -13.23 1.68 -17.81
CA THR A 61 -14.53 1.01 -17.93
C THR A 61 -14.69 0.02 -16.77
N ARG A 62 -15.81 -0.72 -16.72
CA ARG A 62 -16.01 -1.84 -15.79
C ARG A 62 -15.65 -3.20 -16.41
N ASP A 63 -14.93 -3.19 -17.53
CA ASP A 63 -14.48 -4.44 -18.16
C ASP A 63 -13.38 -5.10 -17.32
N PRO A 64 -13.28 -6.45 -17.33
CA PRO A 64 -12.23 -7.14 -16.60
C PRO A 64 -10.83 -6.71 -17.06
N VAL A 65 -9.95 -6.47 -16.09
CA VAL A 65 -8.54 -6.14 -16.31
C VAL A 65 -7.69 -7.34 -15.98
N LEU A 66 -6.82 -7.75 -16.90
CA LEU A 66 -5.85 -8.83 -16.69
C LEU A 66 -4.66 -8.30 -15.90
N LEU A 67 -4.31 -9.00 -14.83
CA LEU A 67 -3.17 -8.71 -13.96
C LEU A 67 -2.08 -9.78 -14.15
N THR A 68 -0.97 -9.66 -13.42
CA THR A 68 0.02 -10.75 -13.35
C THR A 68 -0.58 -12.04 -12.78
N SER A 69 0.13 -13.17 -12.94
CA SER A 69 -0.30 -14.48 -12.43
C SER A 69 -1.65 -14.95 -12.98
N SER A 70 -2.02 -14.49 -14.18
CA SER A 70 -3.27 -14.83 -14.87
C SER A 70 -4.53 -14.51 -14.05
N MET A 71 -4.44 -13.56 -13.11
CA MET A 71 -5.58 -13.07 -12.36
C MET A 71 -6.30 -11.98 -13.13
N SER A 72 -7.61 -11.83 -12.88
CA SER A 72 -8.38 -10.70 -13.39
C SER A 72 -9.11 -10.01 -12.27
N ILE A 73 -9.30 -8.71 -12.41
CA ILE A 73 -10.12 -7.88 -11.51
C ILE A 73 -11.19 -7.19 -12.33
N VAL A 74 -12.40 -7.13 -11.79
CA VAL A 74 -13.49 -6.31 -12.35
C VAL A 74 -13.50 -5.00 -11.57
N PRO A 75 -13.30 -3.84 -12.22
CA PRO A 75 -13.38 -2.55 -11.55
C PRO A 75 -14.73 -2.35 -10.86
N THR A 76 -14.70 -1.89 -9.60
CA THR A 76 -15.91 -1.63 -8.80
C THR A 76 -16.54 -0.28 -9.14
N THR A 77 -15.75 0.63 -9.72
CA THR A 77 -16.17 1.94 -10.22
C THR A 77 -15.29 2.38 -11.39
N THR A 78 -15.59 3.54 -11.98
CA THR A 78 -14.78 4.13 -13.05
C THR A 78 -14.20 5.48 -12.62
N VAL A 79 -13.20 5.96 -13.33
CA VAL A 79 -12.63 7.32 -13.15
C VAL A 79 -13.67 8.45 -13.22
N ASP A 80 -14.82 8.22 -13.88
CA ASP A 80 -15.90 9.20 -14.03
C ASP A 80 -16.96 9.10 -12.90
N GLU A 81 -17.09 7.93 -12.27
CA GLU A 81 -18.12 7.61 -11.27
C GLU A 81 -17.58 7.52 -9.83
N CYS A 82 -16.25 7.48 -9.68
CA CYS A 82 -15.59 7.27 -8.39
C CYS A 82 -15.89 8.44 -7.41
N PRO A 83 -16.16 8.15 -6.11
CA PRO A 83 -16.27 9.21 -5.10
C PRO A 83 -14.94 9.96 -4.92
N GLU A 84 -14.98 11.07 -4.18
CA GLU A 84 -13.74 11.71 -3.74
C GLU A 84 -12.94 10.74 -2.86
N LEU A 85 -11.64 10.62 -3.13
CA LEU A 85 -10.74 9.70 -2.45
C LEU A 85 -9.90 10.41 -1.39
N ASP A 86 -9.63 9.71 -0.30
CA ASP A 86 -8.64 10.11 0.70
C ASP A 86 -7.26 9.59 0.33
N ILE A 87 -7.21 8.38 -0.24
CA ILE A 87 -5.99 7.67 -0.59
C ILE A 87 -6.13 7.11 -2.01
N LEU A 88 -5.07 7.23 -2.82
CA LEU A 88 -4.94 6.57 -4.11
C LEU A 88 -3.70 5.67 -4.12
N LEU A 89 -3.85 4.41 -4.51
CA LEU A 89 -2.77 3.44 -4.70
C LEU A 89 -2.58 3.10 -6.18
N MET A 90 -1.32 3.08 -6.61
CA MET A 90 -0.91 2.63 -7.94
C MET A 90 0.05 1.44 -7.82
N GLY A 91 -0.37 0.28 -8.32
CA GLY A 91 0.51 -0.87 -8.50
C GLY A 91 1.42 -0.71 -9.72
N GLY A 92 2.46 -1.54 -9.81
CA GLY A 92 3.41 -1.48 -10.91
C GLY A 92 3.01 -2.32 -12.11
N PRO A 93 2.81 -1.73 -13.31
CA PRO A 93 2.63 -2.48 -14.55
C PRO A 93 4.00 -2.82 -15.18
N ASN A 94 4.01 -3.52 -16.31
CA ASN A 94 5.24 -3.74 -17.07
C ASN A 94 5.71 -2.41 -17.70
N PRO A 95 6.85 -1.83 -17.27
CA PRO A 95 7.27 -0.49 -17.69
C PRO A 95 7.68 -0.41 -19.17
N LEU A 96 7.85 -1.55 -19.84
CA LEU A 96 8.26 -1.61 -21.26
C LEU A 96 7.08 -1.62 -22.23
N THR A 97 5.90 -2.02 -21.77
CA THR A 97 4.71 -2.23 -22.63
C THR A 97 3.49 -1.45 -22.17
N PHE A 98 3.50 -0.96 -20.93
CA PHE A 98 2.39 -0.21 -20.37
C PHE A 98 2.25 1.17 -21.01
N GLU A 99 1.01 1.53 -21.33
CA GLU A 99 0.63 2.86 -21.81
C GLU A 99 -0.42 3.45 -20.87
N LEU A 100 -0.11 4.60 -20.27
CA LEU A 100 -1.03 5.23 -19.33
C LEU A 100 -2.21 5.88 -20.06
N HIS A 101 -3.42 5.36 -19.81
CA HIS A 101 -4.62 5.94 -20.40
C HIS A 101 -4.82 7.42 -19.96
N PRO A 102 -5.18 8.36 -20.87
CA PRO A 102 -5.30 9.79 -20.55
C PRO A 102 -6.23 10.10 -19.37
N LYS A 103 -7.34 9.36 -19.23
CA LYS A 103 -8.25 9.53 -18.09
C LYS A 103 -7.59 9.19 -16.74
N PHE A 104 -6.72 8.17 -16.66
CA PHE A 104 -5.95 7.91 -15.45
C PHE A 104 -4.93 9.02 -15.20
N SER A 105 -4.26 9.50 -16.26
CA SER A 105 -3.31 10.61 -16.18
C SER A 105 -3.95 11.87 -15.57
N GLU A 106 -5.16 12.23 -16.01
CA GLU A 106 -5.92 13.35 -15.45
C GLU A 106 -6.38 13.08 -14.01
N PHE A 107 -6.89 11.88 -13.74
CA PHE A 107 -7.33 11.47 -12.41
C PHE A 107 -6.21 11.60 -11.37
N ILE A 108 -5.01 11.11 -11.69
CA ILE A 108 -3.82 11.20 -10.83
C ILE A 108 -3.47 12.67 -10.55
N ARG A 109 -3.40 13.52 -11.59
CA ARG A 109 -3.11 14.94 -11.43
C ARG A 109 -4.12 15.63 -10.51
N ARG A 110 -5.42 15.37 -10.70
CA ARG A 110 -6.48 15.94 -9.86
C ARG A 110 -6.36 15.49 -8.40
N HIS A 111 -6.12 14.19 -8.16
CA HIS A 111 -5.96 13.64 -6.81
C HIS A 111 -4.78 14.27 -6.08
N VAL A 112 -3.62 14.37 -6.74
CA VAL A 112 -2.42 15.00 -6.15
C VAL A 112 -2.62 16.50 -5.93
N ALA A 113 -3.25 17.21 -6.88
CA ALA A 113 -3.54 18.63 -6.76
C ALA A 113 -4.49 18.96 -5.59
N ALA A 114 -5.35 18.01 -5.21
CA ALA A 114 -6.20 18.11 -4.03
C ALA A 114 -5.46 17.86 -2.70
N GLY A 115 -4.16 17.54 -2.74
CA GLY A 115 -3.33 17.30 -1.55
C GLY A 115 -3.59 15.98 -0.83
N LYS A 116 -4.31 15.05 -1.47
CA LYS A 116 -4.68 13.73 -0.92
C LYS A 116 -3.50 12.75 -0.98
N LEU A 117 -3.55 11.69 -0.18
CA LEU A 117 -2.43 10.74 -0.10
C LEU A 117 -2.31 9.94 -1.39
N LEU A 118 -1.10 9.89 -1.94
CA LEU A 118 -0.75 9.04 -3.09
C LEU A 118 0.26 8.00 -2.64
N PHE A 119 -0.06 6.73 -2.84
CA PHE A 119 0.85 5.62 -2.66
C PHE A 119 1.18 4.98 -4.01
N THR A 120 2.44 4.63 -4.21
CA THR A 120 2.86 3.84 -5.37
C THR A 120 3.72 2.69 -4.90
N ASN A 121 3.54 1.52 -5.51
CA ASN A 121 4.39 0.36 -5.27
C ASN A 121 5.05 -0.09 -6.58
N CYS A 122 6.27 -0.62 -6.48
CA CYS A 122 6.97 -1.16 -7.64
C CYS A 122 7.18 -0.09 -8.72
N THR A 123 6.83 -0.40 -9.96
CA THR A 123 6.89 0.51 -11.11
C THR A 123 5.72 1.50 -11.14
N GLY A 124 4.80 1.47 -10.16
CA GLY A 124 3.72 2.44 -10.03
C GLY A 124 4.22 3.88 -9.81
N ALA A 125 5.44 4.05 -9.31
CA ALA A 125 6.08 5.36 -9.21
C ALA A 125 6.37 5.95 -10.61
N SER A 126 6.72 5.12 -11.60
CA SER A 126 6.88 5.56 -12.99
C SER A 126 5.54 5.98 -13.62
N VAL A 127 4.43 5.33 -13.24
CA VAL A 127 3.08 5.75 -13.65
C VAL A 127 2.77 7.14 -13.12
N ALA A 128 3.08 7.42 -11.84
CA ALA A 128 2.97 8.76 -11.30
C ALA A 128 3.88 9.75 -12.04
N ALA A 129 5.15 9.40 -12.25
CA ALA A 129 6.14 10.25 -12.91
C ALA A 129 5.71 10.67 -14.32
N GLU A 130 5.07 9.77 -15.08
CA GLU A 130 4.55 10.05 -16.43
C GLU A 130 3.52 11.19 -16.46
N THR A 131 2.82 11.43 -15.34
CA THR A 131 1.85 12.53 -15.23
C THR A 131 2.48 13.87 -14.83
N GLY A 132 3.78 13.88 -14.51
CA GLY A 132 4.54 15.03 -14.03
C GLY A 132 4.37 15.32 -12.53
N VAL A 133 3.53 14.58 -11.80
CA VAL A 133 3.28 14.86 -10.36
C VAL A 133 4.48 14.58 -9.44
N LEU A 134 5.48 13.84 -9.94
CA LEU A 134 6.73 13.58 -9.21
C LEU A 134 7.87 14.56 -9.57
N ASP A 135 7.66 15.49 -10.50
CA ASP A 135 8.71 16.42 -10.91
C ASP A 135 9.18 17.28 -9.73
N GLY A 136 10.48 17.26 -9.46
CA GLY A 136 11.11 17.94 -8.33
C GLY A 136 10.96 17.25 -6.97
N LYS A 137 10.19 16.16 -6.89
CA LYS A 137 9.94 15.38 -5.66
C LYS A 137 11.00 14.30 -5.45
N ASN A 138 11.23 13.98 -4.18
CA ASN A 138 12.00 12.80 -3.81
C ASN A 138 11.11 11.56 -3.96
N ALA A 139 11.63 10.52 -4.63
CA ALA A 139 10.89 9.30 -4.85
C ALA A 139 11.83 8.09 -4.95
N THR A 140 11.27 6.89 -4.80
CA THR A 140 11.90 5.63 -5.16
C THR A 140 10.98 4.82 -6.06
N VAL A 141 11.53 3.79 -6.68
CA VAL A 141 10.85 2.89 -7.62
C VAL A 141 11.45 1.51 -7.46
N ASN A 142 10.90 0.51 -8.14
CA ASN A 142 11.46 -0.84 -8.13
C ASN A 142 12.96 -0.86 -8.44
N ASN A 143 13.73 -1.63 -7.66
CA ASN A 143 15.18 -1.74 -7.81
C ASN A 143 15.61 -2.17 -9.22
N VAL A 144 14.82 -3.00 -9.90
CA VAL A 144 15.08 -3.48 -11.26
C VAL A 144 14.84 -2.35 -12.28
N GLU A 145 13.84 -1.49 -12.05
CA GLU A 145 13.51 -0.37 -12.95
C GLU A 145 14.35 0.89 -12.68
N PHE A 146 15.00 1.00 -11.53
CA PHE A 146 15.57 2.25 -11.03
C PHE A 146 16.38 3.06 -12.05
N GLU A 147 17.33 2.43 -12.74
CA GLU A 147 18.16 3.12 -13.75
C GLU A 147 17.37 3.52 -15.00
N TYR A 148 16.33 2.77 -15.37
CA TYR A 148 15.43 3.13 -16.46
C TYR A 148 14.56 4.34 -16.07
N ALA A 149 13.91 4.29 -14.91
CA ALA A 149 13.07 5.38 -14.40
C ALA A 149 13.86 6.69 -14.26
N LYS A 150 15.09 6.62 -13.72
CA LYS A 150 15.97 7.78 -13.58
C LYS A 150 16.33 8.44 -14.91
N LYS A 151 16.51 7.66 -15.98
CA LYS A 151 16.77 8.18 -17.33
C LYS A 151 15.51 8.74 -17.99
N LYS A 152 14.38 8.06 -17.82
CA LYS A 152 13.09 8.44 -18.45
C LYS A 152 12.48 9.67 -17.79
N PHE A 153 12.61 9.81 -16.48
CA PHE A 153 12.03 10.88 -15.68
C PHE A 153 13.12 11.63 -14.87
N PRO A 154 13.99 12.42 -15.55
CA PRO A 154 15.15 13.04 -14.92
C PRO A 154 14.81 14.18 -13.95
N ASN A 155 13.58 14.71 -13.99
CA ASN A 155 13.11 15.76 -13.09
C ASN A 155 12.76 15.23 -11.69
N VAL A 156 12.57 13.92 -11.54
CA VAL A 156 12.30 13.28 -10.25
C VAL A 156 13.63 13.02 -9.53
N LYS A 157 13.68 13.32 -8.23
CA LYS A 157 14.87 13.10 -7.39
C LYS A 157 14.86 11.65 -6.88
N TRP A 158 15.19 10.72 -7.78
CA TRP A 158 15.21 9.29 -7.48
C TRP A 158 16.30 8.91 -6.47
N THR A 159 15.93 8.13 -5.45
CA THR A 159 16.85 7.45 -4.53
C THR A 159 16.47 5.98 -4.35
N ARG A 160 17.46 5.16 -4.02
CA ARG A 160 17.30 3.75 -3.64
C ARG A 160 17.97 3.44 -2.29
N ASP A 161 18.24 4.49 -1.50
CA ASP A 161 18.90 4.37 -0.21
C ASP A 161 17.95 3.76 0.84
N THR A 162 16.65 3.94 0.65
CA THR A 162 15.57 3.45 1.52
C THR A 162 14.57 2.59 0.73
N LYS A 163 13.80 1.77 1.46
CA LYS A 163 12.76 0.91 0.88
C LYS A 163 11.54 1.68 0.37
N TRP A 164 11.26 2.83 0.96
CA TRP A 164 10.26 3.79 0.48
C TRP A 164 10.73 5.22 0.75
N VAL A 165 10.07 6.18 0.12
CA VAL A 165 10.31 7.62 0.27
C VAL A 165 8.98 8.30 0.53
N VAL A 166 9.00 9.28 1.44
CA VAL A 166 7.86 10.15 1.77
C VAL A 166 8.23 11.59 1.43
N ASP A 167 7.51 12.22 0.51
CA ASP A 167 7.65 13.64 0.15
C ASP A 167 6.26 14.31 0.22
N GLY A 168 5.94 14.84 1.41
CA GLY A 168 4.61 15.40 1.70
C GLY A 168 3.53 14.32 1.69
N ASN A 169 2.54 14.48 0.81
CA ASN A 169 1.43 13.56 0.63
C ASN A 169 1.72 12.40 -0.33
N ILE A 170 2.95 12.30 -0.88
CA ILE A 170 3.33 11.27 -1.85
C ILE A 170 4.28 10.27 -1.19
N TRP A 171 3.90 8.99 -1.26
CA TRP A 171 4.58 7.86 -0.67
C TRP A 171 4.92 6.86 -1.79
N THR A 172 6.21 6.69 -2.06
CA THR A 172 6.66 5.76 -3.12
C THR A 172 7.42 4.61 -2.49
N GLY A 173 6.93 3.39 -2.66
CA GLY A 173 7.58 2.14 -2.24
C GLY A 173 8.33 1.48 -3.38
N SER A 174 9.55 1.01 -3.11
CA SER A 174 10.44 0.43 -4.12
C SER A 174 9.87 -0.84 -4.74
N GLY A 175 9.93 -2.00 -4.08
CA GLY A 175 9.34 -3.26 -4.57
C GLY A 175 7.98 -3.57 -3.92
N ALA A 176 7.27 -4.59 -4.42
CA ALA A 176 5.97 -5.03 -3.91
C ALA A 176 5.89 -5.17 -2.38
N ILE A 177 6.79 -5.99 -1.82
CA ILE A 177 6.80 -6.27 -0.38
C ILE A 177 7.28 -5.04 0.40
N ALA A 178 8.21 -4.25 -0.14
CA ALA A 178 8.58 -2.96 0.46
C ALA A 178 7.41 -1.97 0.48
N GLY A 179 6.51 -2.06 -0.51
CA GLY A 179 5.25 -1.35 -0.53
C GLY A 179 4.31 -1.79 0.59
N MET A 180 4.18 -3.09 0.81
CA MET A 180 3.43 -3.62 1.96
C MET A 180 4.05 -3.19 3.31
N ASP A 181 5.38 -3.19 3.43
CA ASP A 181 6.10 -2.66 4.59
C ASP A 181 5.83 -1.15 4.80
N MET A 182 5.78 -0.38 3.71
CA MET A 182 5.45 1.04 3.75
C MET A 182 4.03 1.30 4.28
N PHE A 183 3.04 0.49 3.87
CA PHE A 183 1.69 0.56 4.43
C PHE A 183 1.63 0.14 5.90
N ALA A 184 2.40 -0.87 6.31
CA ALA A 184 2.56 -1.24 7.71
C ALA A 184 3.15 -0.10 8.54
N HIS A 185 4.16 0.59 8.01
CA HIS A 185 4.73 1.78 8.63
C HIS A 185 3.69 2.89 8.73
N TRP A 186 2.99 3.23 7.65
CA TRP A 186 1.91 4.24 7.68
C TRP A 186 0.85 3.90 8.72
N LEU A 187 0.42 2.64 8.79
CA LEU A 187 -0.57 2.18 9.77
C LEU A 187 -0.07 2.37 11.21
N LYS A 188 1.17 1.97 11.50
CA LYS A 188 1.79 2.15 12.82
C LYS A 188 1.86 3.63 13.22
N GLU A 189 2.31 4.50 12.33
CA GLU A 189 2.49 5.93 12.64
C GLU A 189 1.16 6.66 12.85
N ASN A 190 0.08 6.20 12.21
CA ASN A 190 -1.23 6.87 12.28
C ASN A 190 -2.20 6.25 13.31
N TYR A 191 -2.06 4.95 13.61
CA TYR A 191 -3.01 4.19 14.43
C TYR A 191 -2.35 3.38 15.56
N GLY A 192 -1.01 3.41 15.66
CA GLY A 192 -0.26 2.76 16.73
C GLY A 192 0.20 1.34 16.42
N LEU A 193 1.15 0.86 17.22
CA LEU A 193 1.76 -0.46 17.05
C LEU A 193 0.76 -1.60 17.27
N ASP A 194 -0.15 -1.48 18.25
CA ASP A 194 -1.10 -2.54 18.57
C ASP A 194 -2.09 -2.80 17.42
N VAL A 195 -2.54 -1.74 16.74
CA VAL A 195 -3.34 -1.85 15.51
C VAL A 195 -2.55 -2.53 14.40
N LEU A 196 -1.29 -2.16 14.19
CA LEU A 196 -0.43 -2.85 13.22
C LEU A 196 -0.25 -4.35 13.56
N VAL A 197 0.04 -4.68 14.82
CA VAL A 197 0.23 -6.07 15.27
C VAL A 197 -1.04 -6.87 15.01
N GLN A 198 -2.22 -6.31 15.33
CA GLN A 198 -3.49 -6.97 15.07
C GLN A 198 -3.74 -7.20 13.57
N ALA A 199 -3.44 -6.21 12.71
CA ALA A 199 -3.56 -6.35 11.27
C ALA A 199 -2.63 -7.43 10.70
N ALA A 200 -1.37 -7.40 11.14
CA ALA A 200 -0.32 -8.30 10.66
C ALA A 200 -0.50 -9.74 11.17
N MET A 201 -1.15 -9.92 12.32
CA MET A 201 -1.43 -11.23 12.91
C MET A 201 -2.22 -12.14 11.99
N LEU A 202 -3.27 -11.62 11.34
CA LEU A 202 -4.11 -12.43 10.45
C LEU A 202 -3.32 -13.00 9.26
N LEU A 203 -2.35 -12.23 8.78
CA LEU A 203 -1.56 -12.55 7.60
C LEU A 203 -0.25 -13.29 7.92
N ASP A 204 0.00 -13.57 9.21
CA ASP A 204 1.31 -14.08 9.69
C ASP A 204 2.48 -13.24 9.15
N TYR A 205 2.34 -11.92 9.22
CA TYR A 205 3.23 -10.97 8.54
C TYR A 205 4.17 -10.26 9.53
N GLU A 206 5.46 -10.19 9.18
CA GLU A 206 6.48 -9.42 9.89
C GLU A 206 6.97 -8.25 9.00
N PRO A 207 6.55 -7.01 9.28
CA PRO A 207 7.00 -5.87 8.49
C PRO A 207 8.46 -5.52 8.75
N ARG A 208 9.15 -5.11 7.69
CA ARG A 208 10.49 -4.52 7.74
C ARG A 208 10.40 -3.01 7.92
N ASP A 209 11.43 -2.42 8.51
CA ASP A 209 11.57 -0.96 8.57
C ASP A 209 12.00 -0.36 7.22
N ILE A 210 12.17 0.96 7.20
CA ILE A 210 12.55 1.73 6.01
C ILE A 210 13.92 1.32 5.44
N ASN A 211 14.76 0.65 6.23
CA ASN A 211 16.06 0.12 5.82
C ASN A 211 15.97 -1.35 5.39
N GLY A 212 14.81 -1.98 5.53
CA GLY A 212 14.60 -3.39 5.22
C GLY A 212 14.96 -4.34 6.36
N VAL A 213 15.02 -3.86 7.60
CA VAL A 213 15.37 -4.67 8.78
C VAL A 213 14.10 -5.14 9.49
N LEU A 214 14.08 -6.42 9.92
CA LEU A 214 13.00 -7.02 10.70
C LEU A 214 13.10 -6.65 12.18
N ASN A 215 12.71 -5.41 12.50
CA ASN A 215 12.75 -4.82 13.84
C ASN A 215 11.49 -4.01 14.20
N VAL A 216 10.46 -4.02 13.34
CA VAL A 216 9.23 -3.22 13.55
C VAL A 216 8.37 -3.82 14.65
N ILE A 217 8.14 -5.13 14.60
CA ILE A 217 7.47 -5.88 15.67
C ILE A 217 8.56 -6.38 16.65
N PRO A 218 8.41 -6.15 17.97
CA PRO A 218 9.39 -6.60 18.96
C PRO A 218 9.65 -8.11 18.88
N LYS A 219 10.93 -8.49 18.81
CA LYS A 219 11.36 -9.89 18.86
C LYS A 219 11.04 -10.51 20.21
N ARG A 220 10.71 -11.80 20.19
CA ARG A 220 10.42 -12.58 21.39
C ARG A 220 11.50 -13.60 21.68
N TYR A 221 11.68 -13.88 22.96
CA TYR A 221 12.68 -14.81 23.46
C TYR A 221 12.05 -15.71 24.52
N ASP A 222 12.45 -16.98 24.55
CA ASP A 222 12.03 -17.91 25.59
C ASP A 222 12.78 -17.66 26.92
N ALA A 223 12.44 -18.43 27.95
CA ALA A 223 13.11 -18.34 29.26
C ALA A 223 14.63 -18.65 29.23
N LYS A 224 15.12 -19.25 28.14
CA LYS A 224 16.55 -19.55 27.92
C LYS A 224 17.24 -18.48 27.07
N GLY A 225 16.53 -17.42 26.67
CA GLY A 225 17.04 -16.36 25.81
C GLY A 225 17.14 -16.74 24.34
N GLN A 226 16.53 -17.85 23.91
CA GLN A 226 16.48 -18.24 22.49
C GLN A 226 15.38 -17.45 21.79
N GLN A 227 15.68 -16.86 20.63
CA GLN A 227 14.67 -16.17 19.84
C GLN A 227 13.59 -17.18 19.41
N ILE A 228 12.34 -16.84 19.65
CA ILE A 228 11.16 -17.60 19.22
C ILE A 228 10.34 -16.79 18.22
N SER A 229 9.39 -17.43 17.55
CA SER A 229 8.48 -16.74 16.62
C SER A 229 7.83 -15.55 17.31
N THR A 230 7.82 -14.41 16.63
CA THR A 230 7.14 -13.19 17.07
C THR A 230 5.65 -13.41 17.24
N HIS A 231 5.08 -14.35 16.47
CA HIS A 231 3.63 -14.57 16.29
C HIS A 231 3.04 -15.70 17.14
N VAL A 232 3.73 -16.20 18.17
CA VAL A 232 3.07 -17.11 19.13
C VAL A 232 2.09 -16.31 20.00
N TYR A 233 0.96 -15.89 19.44
CA TYR A 233 -0.06 -15.12 20.14
C TYR A 233 -0.57 -15.95 21.30
N SER A 234 -0.04 -15.67 22.48
CA SER A 234 -0.58 -16.25 23.69
C SER A 234 -1.93 -15.59 23.89
N TYR A 235 -3.00 -16.27 23.48
CA TYR A 235 -4.30 -16.07 24.11
C TYR A 235 -4.09 -16.47 25.58
N HIS A 236 -3.74 -15.50 26.42
CA HIS A 236 -3.69 -15.66 27.87
C HIS A 236 -5.02 -15.21 28.46
#